data_AF-A0A970MC22-F1
#
_entry.id   AF-A0A970MC22-F1
#
_cell.length_a   1.000
_cell.length_b   1.000
_cell.length_c   1.000
_cell.angle_alpha   90.00
_cell.angle_beta   90.00
_cell.angle_gamma   90.00
#
_symmetry.space_group_name_H-M   'P 1'
#
loop_
_entity.id
_entity.type
_entity.pdbx_description
1 polymer ?
#
loop_
_entity_poly.entity_id
_entity_poly.type
_entity_poly.pdbx_seq_one_letter_code
_entity_poly.pdbx_strand_id
1 'polypeptide(L)'
;MKRFIIIYGLIGLLLLTLLICFSTAGIPQNNQMLYEKAYQLSDSVTEKIWPGYEFKTYPVAIRKGNTDYVFRADTSSKRKAALPVIAATAYKHDGEINIFVPSKADMNSFVQIAEGLSESNEQFFITGFTLDSKEITDNQYIVILFHEGLHAYQLEYFYDNLFDALPDSFDERDETLRLMDTDDMMKNMYAQENEALCDILQYQNAGELKEKITRYLTKREERIKAFQKKYGSHKTSLLKVLENYYEKVEGTARYTECKTAKLLGDVDLYQEYIQSLQVRMDGNEKYYRSGMAICLIFDEMNTAWKEKVFSTPESMFELLAKYGRDLDG
;
A
#
# COMPACT_ATOMS: atom_id res chain seq x y z
N MET A 1 -12.99 -45.75 -40.10
CA MET A 1 -13.99 -45.03 -39.27
C MET A 1 -14.04 -45.50 -37.81
N LYS A 2 -14.35 -46.77 -37.48
CA LYS A 2 -14.49 -47.22 -36.08
C LYS A 2 -13.25 -46.96 -35.19
N ARG A 3 -12.03 -47.17 -35.71
CA ARG A 3 -10.78 -46.91 -34.97
C ARG A 3 -10.52 -45.41 -34.70
N PHE A 4 -10.96 -44.53 -35.60
CA PHE A 4 -10.84 -43.08 -35.43
C PHE A 4 -11.77 -42.55 -34.33
N ILE A 5 -13.00 -43.03 -34.28
CA ILE A 5 -13.98 -42.66 -33.23
C ILE A 5 -13.47 -43.08 -31.83
N ILE A 6 -12.83 -44.26 -31.73
CA ILE A 6 -12.27 -44.75 -30.47
C ILE A 6 -11.09 -43.88 -30.00
N ILE A 7 -10.20 -43.49 -30.91
CA ILE A 7 -9.04 -42.64 -30.59
C ILE A 7 -9.49 -41.25 -30.13
N TYR A 8 -10.42 -40.61 -30.83
CA TYR A 8 -10.95 -39.30 -30.43
C TYR A 8 -11.79 -39.37 -29.15
N GLY A 9 -12.51 -40.48 -28.91
CA GLY A 9 -13.18 -40.73 -27.64
C GLY A 9 -12.21 -40.83 -26.46
N LEU A 10 -11.05 -41.50 -26.65
CA LEU A 10 -10.00 -41.58 -25.64
C LEU A 10 -9.31 -40.24 -25.39
N ILE A 11 -9.04 -39.46 -26.45
CA ILE A 11 -8.51 -38.09 -26.31
C ILE A 11 -9.52 -37.21 -25.57
N GLY A 12 -10.81 -37.28 -25.91
CA GLY A 12 -11.85 -36.54 -25.21
C GLY A 12 -11.94 -36.92 -23.73
N LEU A 13 -11.86 -38.21 -23.40
CA LEU A 13 -11.86 -38.68 -22.02
C LEU A 13 -10.61 -38.24 -21.25
N LEU A 14 -9.43 -38.31 -21.89
CA LEU A 14 -8.16 -37.83 -21.33
C LEU A 14 -8.20 -36.32 -21.07
N LEU A 15 -8.75 -35.55 -22.01
CA LEU A 15 -8.93 -34.11 -21.83
C LEU A 15 -9.92 -33.82 -20.71
N LEU A 16 -11.02 -34.59 -20.58
CA LEU A 16 -11.98 -34.44 -19.50
C LEU A 16 -11.37 -34.76 -18.13
N THR A 17 -10.58 -35.83 -18.03
CA THR A 17 -9.90 -36.20 -16.78
C THR A 17 -8.77 -35.24 -16.43
N LEU A 18 -8.02 -34.74 -17.41
CA LEU A 18 -7.07 -33.65 -17.20
C LEU A 18 -7.81 -32.38 -16.74
N LEU A 19 -8.94 -32.04 -17.35
CA LEU A 19 -9.75 -30.89 -16.95
C LEU A 19 -10.25 -31.04 -15.51
N ILE A 20 -10.70 -32.22 -15.11
CA ILE A 20 -11.14 -32.50 -13.73
C ILE A 20 -9.94 -32.42 -12.77
N CYS A 21 -8.81 -33.09 -13.06
CA CYS A 21 -7.60 -33.06 -12.23
C CYS A 21 -6.99 -31.66 -12.09
N PHE A 22 -7.05 -30.83 -13.13
CA PHE A 22 -6.57 -29.44 -13.08
C PHE A 22 -7.62 -28.47 -12.53
N SER A 23 -8.92 -28.76 -12.65
CA SER A 23 -9.99 -27.95 -12.03
C SER A 23 -10.04 -28.10 -10.51
N THR A 24 -9.49 -29.20 -9.98
CA THR A 24 -9.31 -29.42 -8.54
C THR A 24 -8.03 -28.80 -7.97
N ALA A 25 -7.28 -28.03 -8.76
CA ALA A 25 -6.12 -27.31 -8.24
C ALA A 25 -6.59 -26.32 -7.16
N GLY A 26 -6.50 -26.75 -5.90
CA GLY A 26 -6.76 -25.92 -4.74
C GLY A 26 -5.83 -24.72 -4.69
N ILE A 27 -5.87 -23.99 -3.58
CA ILE A 27 -4.87 -22.96 -3.38
C ILE A 27 -3.48 -23.60 -3.46
N PRO A 28 -2.52 -22.99 -4.16
CA PRO A 28 -1.14 -23.44 -4.09
C PRO A 28 -0.73 -23.44 -2.60
N GLN A 29 -0.23 -24.56 -2.08
CA GLN A 29 0.13 -24.71 -0.66
C GLN A 29 0.97 -23.54 -0.13
N ASN A 30 1.75 -22.91 -1.00
CA ASN A 30 2.49 -21.69 -0.71
C ASN A 30 1.60 -20.54 -0.19
N ASN A 31 0.47 -20.22 -0.83
CA ASN A 31 -0.39 -19.11 -0.39
C ASN A 31 -1.02 -19.35 0.98
N GLN A 32 -1.38 -20.59 1.29
CA GLN A 32 -1.88 -20.95 2.62
C GLN A 32 -0.79 -20.78 3.68
N MET A 33 0.43 -21.28 3.41
CA MET A 33 1.57 -21.13 4.32
C MET A 33 1.90 -19.65 4.59
N LEU A 34 1.83 -18.79 3.56
CA LEU A 34 2.07 -17.35 3.71
C LEU A 34 0.98 -16.67 4.55
N TYR A 35 -0.28 -17.04 4.34
CA TYR A 35 -1.39 -16.58 5.20
C TYR A 35 -1.18 -17.03 6.65
N GLU A 36 -0.86 -18.30 6.89
CA GLU A 36 -0.63 -18.83 8.24
C GLU A 36 0.53 -18.11 8.95
N LYS A 37 1.62 -17.80 8.22
CA LYS A 37 2.73 -17.01 8.75
C LYS A 37 2.31 -15.58 9.08
N ALA A 38 1.52 -14.92 8.22
CA ALA A 38 0.97 -13.60 8.51
C ALA A 38 0.02 -13.63 9.72
N TYR A 39 -0.86 -14.63 9.79
CA TYR A 39 -1.77 -14.84 10.91
C TYR A 39 -1.01 -14.99 12.25
N GLN A 40 0.07 -15.77 12.28
CA GLN A 40 0.91 -15.94 13.47
C GLN A 40 1.63 -14.64 13.87
N LEU A 41 2.04 -13.81 12.90
CA LEU A 41 2.75 -12.56 13.15
C LEU A 41 1.83 -11.44 13.64
N SER A 42 0.51 -11.54 13.43
CA SER A 42 -0.46 -10.48 13.71
C SER A 42 -0.32 -9.87 15.11
N ASP A 43 -0.16 -10.68 16.16
CA ASP A 43 -0.10 -10.15 17.53
C ASP A 43 1.13 -9.23 17.72
N SER A 44 2.26 -9.58 17.10
CA SER A 44 3.46 -8.74 17.11
C SER A 44 3.28 -7.47 16.28
N VAL A 45 2.52 -7.51 15.19
CA VAL A 45 2.18 -6.31 14.41
C VAL A 45 1.30 -5.38 15.24
N THR A 46 0.26 -5.91 15.87
CA THR A 46 -0.62 -5.15 16.77
C THR A 46 0.17 -4.51 17.91
N GLU A 47 1.04 -5.27 18.56
CA GLU A 47 1.79 -4.79 19.73
C GLU A 47 2.89 -3.78 19.35
N LYS A 48 3.63 -4.02 18.26
CA LYS A 48 4.89 -3.31 17.97
C LYS A 48 4.79 -2.30 16.83
N ILE A 49 3.81 -2.44 15.95
CA ILE A 49 3.64 -1.57 14.78
C ILE A 49 2.45 -0.68 14.97
N TRP A 50 1.24 -1.23 15.16
CA TRP A 50 0.03 -0.43 15.24
C TRP A 50 -0.94 -0.93 16.31
N PRO A 51 -0.96 -0.30 17.50
CA PRO A 51 -1.87 -0.69 18.58
C PRO A 51 -3.33 -0.69 18.13
N GLY A 52 -4.04 -1.79 18.41
CA GLY A 52 -5.44 -1.97 18.05
C GLY A 52 -5.71 -2.48 16.62
N TYR A 53 -4.71 -2.50 15.74
CA TYR A 53 -4.85 -3.15 14.43
C TYR A 53 -4.54 -4.66 14.56
N GLU A 54 -5.55 -5.50 14.40
CA GLU A 54 -5.43 -6.95 14.44
C GLU A 54 -5.75 -7.57 13.07
N PHE A 55 -4.74 -8.01 12.32
CA PHE A 55 -4.94 -8.67 11.01
C PHE A 55 -5.87 -9.89 11.08
N LYS A 56 -5.88 -10.61 12.21
CA LYS A 56 -6.70 -11.80 12.44
C LYS A 56 -8.22 -11.55 12.40
N THR A 57 -8.68 -10.32 12.61
CA THR A 57 -10.12 -10.01 12.64
C THR A 57 -10.76 -10.02 11.26
N TYR A 58 -9.96 -9.81 10.20
CA TYR A 58 -10.45 -9.70 8.84
C TYR A 58 -10.29 -11.00 8.04
N PRO A 59 -11.32 -11.44 7.30
CA PRO A 59 -11.19 -12.56 6.36
C PRO A 59 -10.26 -12.19 5.21
N VAL A 60 -9.38 -13.12 4.83
CA VAL A 60 -8.45 -12.92 3.71
C VAL A 60 -8.90 -13.75 2.52
N ALA A 61 -9.36 -13.09 1.47
CA ALA A 61 -9.75 -13.65 0.19
C ALA A 61 -8.55 -13.62 -0.78
N ILE A 62 -7.86 -14.76 -0.89
CA ILE A 62 -6.78 -14.92 -1.89
C ILE A 62 -7.40 -15.38 -3.20
N ARG A 63 -7.30 -14.56 -4.23
CA ARG A 63 -7.87 -14.83 -5.56
C ARG A 63 -6.92 -15.65 -6.43
N LYS A 64 -7.44 -16.70 -7.07
CA LYS A 64 -6.76 -17.43 -8.14
C LYS A 64 -7.74 -17.65 -9.30
N GLY A 65 -7.49 -16.98 -10.41
CA GLY A 65 -8.44 -16.94 -11.54
C GLY A 65 -9.79 -16.32 -11.14
N ASN A 66 -10.86 -17.12 -11.21
CA ASN A 66 -12.23 -16.67 -10.91
C ASN A 66 -12.75 -17.18 -9.55
N THR A 67 -11.85 -17.62 -8.68
CA THR A 67 -12.18 -18.19 -7.37
C THR A 67 -11.44 -17.43 -6.28
N ASP A 68 -12.17 -17.00 -5.25
CA ASP A 68 -11.60 -16.54 -4.00
C ASP A 68 -11.52 -17.72 -3.04
N TYR A 69 -10.38 -17.84 -2.39
CA TYR A 69 -10.17 -18.74 -1.28
C TYR A 69 -10.09 -17.90 -0.02
N VAL A 70 -11.13 -18.00 0.81
CA VAL A 70 -11.33 -17.11 1.95
C VAL A 70 -10.85 -17.80 3.21
N PHE A 71 -9.85 -17.22 3.86
CA PHE A 71 -9.26 -17.72 5.08
C PHE A 71 -9.78 -17.00 6.32
N ARG A 72 -10.05 -17.77 7.36
CA ARG A 72 -10.31 -17.30 8.73
C ARG A 72 -9.63 -18.25 9.70
N ALA A 73 -8.52 -17.81 10.27
CA ALA A 73 -7.72 -18.62 11.18
C ALA A 73 -7.39 -19.99 10.55
N ASP A 74 -7.85 -21.08 11.16
CA ASP A 74 -7.63 -22.46 10.73
C ASP A 74 -8.64 -22.95 9.66
N THR A 75 -9.64 -22.12 9.32
CA THR A 75 -10.66 -22.48 8.34
C THR A 75 -10.44 -21.77 7.00
N SER A 76 -10.76 -22.48 5.91
CA SER A 76 -10.82 -21.88 4.58
C SER A 76 -12.07 -22.32 3.83
N SER A 77 -12.61 -21.42 3.02
CA SER A 77 -13.75 -21.69 2.14
C SER A 77 -13.44 -21.22 0.72
N LYS A 78 -14.24 -21.69 -0.24
CA LYS A 78 -14.13 -21.27 -1.64
C LYS A 78 -15.40 -20.56 -2.05
N ARG A 79 -15.26 -19.43 -2.74
CA ARG A 79 -16.37 -18.73 -3.40
C ARG A 79 -15.96 -18.26 -4.78
N LYS A 80 -16.94 -17.90 -5.60
CA LYS A 80 -16.69 -17.16 -6.84
C LYS A 80 -16.03 -15.83 -6.49
N ALA A 81 -15.08 -15.39 -7.31
CA ALA A 81 -14.41 -14.10 -7.10
C ALA A 81 -15.42 -12.97 -6.87
N ALA A 82 -15.29 -12.28 -5.74
CA ALA A 82 -16.21 -11.22 -5.36
C ALA A 82 -15.99 -9.94 -6.17
N LEU A 83 -14.72 -9.63 -6.47
CA LEU A 83 -14.35 -8.44 -7.24
C LEU A 83 -14.31 -8.74 -8.75
N PRO A 84 -14.79 -7.82 -9.60
CA PRO A 84 -14.73 -7.99 -11.05
C PRO A 84 -13.29 -7.91 -11.59
N VAL A 85 -12.38 -7.29 -10.83
CA VAL A 85 -10.98 -7.06 -11.19
C VAL A 85 -10.04 -7.76 -10.21
N ILE A 86 -8.82 -8.07 -10.65
CA ILE A 86 -7.76 -8.57 -9.79
C ILE A 86 -7.11 -7.36 -9.10
N ALA A 87 -7.19 -7.31 -7.78
CA ALA A 87 -6.66 -6.22 -6.97
C ALA A 87 -6.15 -6.75 -5.63
N ALA A 88 -5.16 -6.05 -5.07
CA ALA A 88 -4.90 -6.03 -3.63
C ALA A 88 -5.71 -4.85 -3.07
N THR A 89 -6.65 -5.12 -2.16
CA THR A 89 -7.53 -4.09 -1.58
C THR A 89 -8.25 -4.61 -0.33
N ALA A 90 -8.71 -3.73 0.55
CA ALA A 90 -9.74 -4.03 1.53
C ALA A 90 -11.11 -3.52 1.07
N TYR A 91 -12.15 -4.35 1.17
CA TYR A 91 -13.50 -3.98 0.73
C TYR A 91 -14.61 -4.71 1.49
N LYS A 92 -15.76 -4.05 1.65
CA LYS A 92 -16.95 -4.63 2.30
C LYS A 92 -17.69 -5.58 1.36
N HIS A 93 -17.74 -6.86 1.70
CA HIS A 93 -18.44 -7.89 0.94
C HIS A 93 -19.31 -8.72 1.88
N ASP A 94 -20.57 -8.97 1.51
CA ASP A 94 -21.55 -9.69 2.32
C ASP A 94 -21.68 -9.20 3.78
N GLY A 95 -21.55 -7.88 3.98
CA GLY A 95 -21.74 -7.23 5.28
C GLY A 95 -20.48 -7.09 6.14
N GLU A 96 -19.35 -7.66 5.73
CA GLU A 96 -18.07 -7.64 6.46
C GLU A 96 -16.93 -7.13 5.59
N ILE A 97 -15.91 -6.52 6.22
CA ILE A 97 -14.71 -6.04 5.52
C ILE A 97 -13.79 -7.23 5.29
N ASN A 98 -13.44 -7.47 4.03
CA ASN A 98 -12.54 -8.54 3.60
C ASN A 98 -11.25 -7.93 3.04
N ILE A 99 -10.13 -8.61 3.28
CA ILE A 99 -8.85 -8.35 2.63
C ILE A 99 -8.82 -9.18 1.34
N PHE A 100 -8.73 -8.53 0.19
CA PHE A 100 -8.60 -9.19 -1.11
C PHE A 100 -7.17 -9.06 -1.59
N VAL A 101 -6.55 -10.17 -1.97
CA VAL A 101 -5.23 -10.17 -2.59
C VAL A 101 -5.17 -11.19 -3.72
N PRO A 102 -4.41 -10.94 -4.80
CA PRO A 102 -4.14 -11.98 -5.79
C PRO A 102 -3.28 -13.10 -5.18
N SER A 103 -3.29 -14.28 -5.80
CA SER A 103 -2.36 -15.34 -5.45
C SER A 103 -0.92 -14.91 -5.74
N LYS A 104 0.06 -15.52 -5.07
CA LYS A 104 1.47 -15.12 -5.24
C LYS A 104 1.94 -15.37 -6.67
N ALA A 105 1.48 -16.47 -7.26
CA ALA A 105 1.75 -16.81 -8.66
C ALA A 105 1.15 -15.78 -9.63
N ASP A 106 -0.06 -15.31 -9.36
CA ASP A 106 -0.68 -14.27 -10.18
C ASP A 106 0.11 -12.95 -10.04
N MET A 107 0.49 -12.55 -8.81
CA MET A 107 1.34 -11.38 -8.59
C MET A 107 2.67 -11.46 -9.35
N ASN A 108 3.38 -12.59 -9.27
CA ASN A 108 4.61 -12.81 -10.05
C ASN A 108 4.38 -12.67 -11.56
N SER A 109 3.24 -13.14 -12.06
CA SER A 109 2.90 -13.04 -13.49
C SER A 109 2.69 -11.58 -13.91
N PHE A 110 2.11 -10.75 -13.04
CA PHE A 110 1.90 -9.34 -13.32
C PHE A 110 3.19 -8.52 -13.29
N VAL A 111 4.14 -8.83 -12.39
CA VAL A 111 5.48 -8.21 -12.38
C VAL A 111 6.17 -8.42 -13.73
N GLN A 112 6.15 -9.65 -14.24
CA GLN A 112 6.77 -9.99 -15.52
C GLN A 112 6.12 -9.27 -16.72
N ILE A 113 4.81 -8.99 -16.65
CA ILE A 113 4.10 -8.24 -17.69
C ILE A 113 4.44 -6.74 -17.61
N ALA A 114 4.56 -6.19 -16.40
CA ALA A 114 4.90 -4.78 -16.18
C ALA A 114 6.34 -4.44 -16.65
N GLU A 115 7.30 -5.37 -16.53
CA GLU A 115 8.65 -5.20 -17.09
C GLU A 115 8.68 -5.18 -18.63
N GLY A 116 7.64 -5.67 -19.30
CA GLY A 116 7.56 -5.81 -20.76
C GLY A 116 6.69 -4.77 -21.48
N LEU A 117 5.95 -3.92 -20.76
CA LEU A 117 5.00 -2.96 -21.34
C LEU A 117 5.17 -1.57 -20.70
N SER A 118 5.51 -0.58 -21.54
CA SER A 118 5.35 0.83 -21.15
C SER A 118 3.86 1.18 -21.11
N GLU A 119 3.40 1.54 -19.91
CA GLU A 119 2.18 2.30 -19.62
C GLU A 119 0.93 1.93 -20.46
N SER A 120 0.15 0.96 -19.97
CA SER A 120 -1.26 0.85 -20.35
C SER A 120 -2.16 0.86 -19.10
N ASN A 121 -3.25 1.59 -19.19
CA ASN A 121 -4.12 2.04 -18.10
C ASN A 121 -4.92 0.93 -17.36
N GLU A 122 -4.62 -0.34 -17.58
CA GLU A 122 -5.37 -1.47 -16.98
C GLU A 122 -4.62 -2.17 -15.83
N GLN A 123 -3.44 -1.68 -15.44
CA GLN A 123 -2.60 -2.23 -14.36
C GLN A 123 -2.48 -1.26 -13.18
N PHE A 124 -3.61 -0.83 -12.63
CA PHE A 124 -3.63 0.30 -11.69
C PHE A 124 -3.09 0.00 -10.27
N PHE A 125 -2.84 -1.27 -9.88
CA PHE A 125 -2.53 -1.58 -8.47
C PHE A 125 -1.32 -2.48 -8.19
N ILE A 126 -0.69 -3.11 -9.18
CA ILE A 126 0.43 -4.04 -8.92
C ILE A 126 1.80 -3.34 -8.97
N THR A 127 1.91 -2.25 -9.71
CA THR A 127 3.14 -1.45 -9.84
C THR A 127 3.54 -0.73 -8.55
N GLY A 128 2.61 -0.54 -7.60
CA GLY A 128 2.94 -0.04 -6.26
C GLY A 128 3.74 -1.05 -5.46
N PHE A 129 3.37 -2.33 -5.46
CA PHE A 129 3.98 -3.33 -4.57
C PHE A 129 5.27 -3.96 -5.09
N THR A 130 5.70 -3.63 -6.31
CA THR A 130 6.93 -4.15 -6.90
C THR A 130 8.14 -3.31 -6.50
N LEU A 131 9.05 -3.91 -5.73
CA LEU A 131 10.38 -3.38 -5.45
C LEU A 131 11.40 -4.25 -6.21
N ASP A 132 12.08 -3.66 -7.20
CA ASP A 132 13.28 -4.06 -7.99
C ASP A 132 13.50 -5.55 -8.39
N SER A 133 12.56 -6.44 -8.12
CA SER A 133 12.68 -7.89 -8.25
C SER A 133 11.67 -8.43 -9.26
N LYS A 134 12.13 -9.40 -10.07
CA LYS A 134 11.36 -10.07 -11.14
C LYS A 134 10.21 -10.95 -10.62
N GLU A 135 10.29 -11.33 -9.36
CA GLU A 135 9.28 -12.10 -8.63
C GLU A 135 9.19 -11.57 -7.22
N ILE A 136 7.98 -11.51 -6.68
CA ILE A 136 7.80 -11.11 -5.29
C ILE A 136 8.29 -12.20 -4.34
N THR A 137 9.02 -11.81 -3.30
CA THR A 137 9.46 -12.72 -2.24
C THR A 137 8.28 -13.15 -1.35
N ASP A 138 8.47 -14.20 -0.55
CA ASP A 138 7.47 -14.61 0.44
C ASP A 138 7.20 -13.51 1.48
N ASN A 139 8.26 -12.80 1.91
CA ASN A 139 8.12 -11.70 2.86
C ASN A 139 7.45 -10.48 2.21
N GLN A 140 7.73 -10.18 0.93
CA GLN A 140 6.99 -9.15 0.18
C GLN A 140 5.49 -9.46 0.14
N TYR A 141 5.11 -10.71 -0.13
CA TYR A 141 3.68 -11.11 -0.09
C TYR A 141 3.06 -10.94 1.30
N ILE A 142 3.80 -11.25 2.36
CA ILE A 142 3.32 -11.09 3.74
C ILE A 142 3.14 -9.61 4.10
N VAL A 143 4.07 -8.73 3.73
CA VAL A 143 3.89 -7.29 4.03
C VAL A 143 2.70 -6.70 3.29
N ILE A 144 2.40 -7.16 2.05
CA ILE A 144 1.18 -6.78 1.31
C ILE A 144 -0.08 -7.20 2.07
N LEU A 145 -0.12 -8.40 2.67
CA LEU A 145 -1.27 -8.81 3.50
C LEU A 145 -1.49 -7.83 4.66
N PHE A 146 -0.42 -7.37 5.30
CA PHE A 146 -0.53 -6.41 6.40
C PHE A 146 -0.87 -4.99 5.95
N HIS A 147 -0.43 -4.59 4.75
CA HIS A 147 -0.85 -3.34 4.10
C HIS A 147 -2.36 -3.32 3.93
N GLU A 148 -2.91 -4.33 3.26
CA GLU A 148 -4.35 -4.42 3.01
C GLU A 148 -5.15 -4.62 4.29
N GLY A 149 -4.59 -5.34 5.26
CA GLY A 149 -5.22 -5.44 6.58
C GLY A 149 -5.26 -4.10 7.32
N LEU A 150 -4.29 -3.20 7.12
CA LEU A 150 -4.39 -1.85 7.69
C LEU A 150 -5.51 -1.07 7.01
N HIS A 151 -5.70 -1.20 5.69
CA HIS A 151 -6.85 -0.60 5.03
C HIS A 151 -8.18 -1.16 5.55
N ALA A 152 -8.25 -2.46 5.86
CA ALA A 152 -9.42 -3.05 6.48
C ALA A 152 -9.72 -2.40 7.85
N TYR A 153 -8.69 -2.17 8.66
CA TYR A 153 -8.78 -1.45 9.92
C TYR A 153 -9.19 0.02 9.76
N GLN A 154 -8.61 0.73 8.79
CA GLN A 154 -8.98 2.11 8.47
C GLN A 154 -10.46 2.21 8.04
N LEU A 155 -10.93 1.28 7.21
CA LEU A 155 -12.33 1.22 6.76
C LEU A 155 -13.29 0.89 7.90
N GLU A 156 -12.90 0.04 8.84
CA GLU A 156 -13.77 -0.35 9.95
C GLU A 156 -14.00 0.79 10.95
N TYR A 157 -12.95 1.53 11.29
CA TYR A 157 -12.98 2.47 12.41
C TYR A 157 -12.96 3.95 12.00
N PHE A 158 -12.52 4.26 10.78
CA PHE A 158 -12.21 5.64 10.38
C PHE A 158 -12.74 6.00 8.99
N TYR A 159 -13.75 5.28 8.49
CA TYR A 159 -14.32 5.50 7.16
C TYR A 159 -14.64 6.97 6.89
N ASP A 160 -15.50 7.55 7.72
CA ASP A 160 -16.01 8.93 7.60
C ASP A 160 -14.88 9.98 7.70
N ASN A 161 -13.82 9.70 8.46
CA ASN A 161 -12.71 10.63 8.66
C ASN A 161 -11.68 10.58 7.52
N LEU A 162 -11.50 9.42 6.89
CA LEU A 162 -10.43 9.21 5.91
C LEU A 162 -10.94 9.25 4.47
N PHE A 163 -12.11 8.71 4.18
CA PHE A 163 -12.57 8.48 2.81
C PHE A 163 -13.62 9.48 2.34
N ASP A 164 -14.49 9.98 3.24
CA ASP A 164 -15.48 11.02 2.90
C ASP A 164 -14.84 12.40 2.68
N ALA A 165 -13.57 12.57 3.04
CA ALA A 165 -12.82 13.82 2.84
C ALA A 165 -12.39 14.05 1.37
N LEU A 166 -12.52 13.04 0.50
CA LEU A 166 -12.14 13.16 -0.91
C LEU A 166 -13.24 13.86 -1.73
N PRO A 167 -12.90 14.85 -2.57
CA PRO A 167 -13.86 15.48 -3.46
C PRO A 167 -14.33 14.52 -4.56
N ASP A 168 -15.62 14.62 -4.93
CA ASP A 168 -16.31 13.69 -5.82
C ASP A 168 -15.74 13.65 -7.25
N SER A 169 -15.15 14.75 -7.74
CA SER A 169 -14.68 14.86 -9.12
C SER A 169 -13.37 14.10 -9.35
N PHE A 170 -13.44 12.92 -9.97
CA PHE A 170 -12.26 12.13 -10.34
C PHE A 170 -11.32 12.89 -11.29
N ASP A 171 -11.87 13.53 -12.33
CA ASP A 171 -11.07 14.23 -13.35
C ASP A 171 -10.25 15.38 -12.76
N GLU A 172 -10.82 16.13 -11.82
CA GLU A 172 -10.13 17.27 -11.20
C GLU A 172 -9.01 16.83 -10.26
N ARG A 173 -9.20 15.68 -9.58
CA ARG A 173 -8.17 15.06 -8.74
C ARG A 173 -6.98 14.63 -9.60
N ASP A 174 -7.24 13.88 -10.67
CA ASP A 174 -6.20 13.42 -11.59
C ASP A 174 -5.46 14.59 -12.23
N GLU A 175 -6.17 15.60 -12.73
CA GLU A 175 -5.56 16.79 -13.30
C GLU A 175 -4.62 17.50 -12.30
N THR A 176 -5.07 17.67 -11.06
CA THR A 176 -4.28 18.36 -10.01
C THR A 176 -3.02 17.59 -9.65
N LEU A 177 -3.08 16.26 -9.56
CA LEU A 177 -1.91 15.42 -9.28
C LEU A 177 -0.95 15.39 -10.47
N ARG A 178 -1.46 15.34 -11.70
CA ARG A 178 -0.62 15.39 -12.91
C ARG A 178 0.18 16.68 -13.02
N LEU A 179 -0.32 17.81 -12.52
CA LEU A 179 0.46 19.05 -12.46
C LEU A 179 1.74 18.91 -11.62
N MET A 180 1.75 18.06 -10.58
CA MET A 180 2.94 17.81 -9.78
C MET A 180 4.03 17.02 -10.53
N ASP A 181 3.64 16.24 -11.54
CA ASP A 181 4.52 15.36 -12.31
C ASP A 181 4.96 15.98 -13.64
N THR A 182 4.16 16.90 -14.19
CA THR A 182 4.38 17.50 -15.51
C THR A 182 4.95 18.91 -15.45
N ASP A 183 4.81 19.63 -14.33
CA ASP A 183 5.43 20.94 -14.14
C ASP A 183 6.82 20.77 -13.52
N ASP A 184 7.86 21.02 -14.31
CA ASP A 184 9.26 20.91 -13.87
C ASP A 184 9.56 21.68 -12.59
N MET A 185 8.93 22.85 -12.38
CA MET A 185 9.13 23.63 -11.17
C MET A 185 8.56 22.89 -9.95
N MET A 186 7.34 22.37 -10.05
CA MET A 186 6.69 21.63 -8.95
C MET A 186 7.40 20.31 -8.68
N LYS A 187 7.78 19.59 -9.74
CA LYS A 187 8.51 18.33 -9.64
C LYS A 187 9.86 18.51 -8.96
N ASN A 188 10.58 19.59 -9.26
CA ASN A 188 11.87 19.89 -8.62
C ASN A 188 11.71 20.34 -7.16
N MET A 189 10.69 21.17 -6.86
CA MET A 189 10.41 21.57 -5.47
C MET A 189 9.98 20.38 -4.61
N TYR A 190 9.20 19.44 -5.17
CA TYR A 190 8.84 18.20 -4.47
C TYR A 190 10.07 17.33 -4.22
N ALA A 191 10.99 17.21 -5.20
CA ALA A 191 12.24 16.48 -5.00
C ALA A 191 13.08 17.06 -3.85
N GLN A 192 13.21 18.40 -3.76
CA GLN A 192 13.92 19.06 -2.65
C GLN A 192 13.25 18.86 -1.29
N GLU A 193 11.91 18.84 -1.26
CA GLU A 193 11.14 18.52 -0.07
C GLU A 193 11.42 17.08 0.39
N ASN A 194 11.42 16.13 -0.55
CA ASN A 194 11.66 14.72 -0.29
C ASN A 194 13.12 14.45 0.15
N GLU A 195 14.10 15.15 -0.43
CA GLU A 195 15.49 15.15 0.05
C GLU A 195 15.57 15.61 1.52
N ALA A 196 14.86 16.69 1.88
CA ALA A 196 14.83 17.15 3.26
C ALA A 196 14.18 16.13 4.21
N LEU A 197 13.21 15.34 3.73
CA LEU A 197 12.57 14.27 4.49
C LEU A 197 13.53 13.08 4.70
N CYS A 198 14.26 12.68 3.66
CA CYS A 198 15.32 11.67 3.74
C CYS A 198 16.44 12.09 4.71
N ASP A 199 16.85 13.35 4.68
CA ASP A 199 17.86 13.91 5.57
C ASP A 199 17.48 13.79 7.05
N ILE A 200 16.17 13.81 7.37
CA ILE A 200 15.67 13.54 8.72
C ILE A 200 15.94 12.08 9.06
N LEU A 201 15.51 11.11 8.25
CA LEU A 201 15.65 9.68 8.59
C LEU A 201 17.11 9.19 8.71
N GLN A 202 18.09 9.98 8.27
CA GLN A 202 19.52 9.69 8.38
C GLN A 202 20.21 10.44 9.53
N TYR A 203 19.49 11.18 10.39
CA TYR A 203 20.12 11.91 11.48
C TYR A 203 20.80 10.96 12.48
N GLN A 204 21.94 11.39 13.02
CA GLN A 204 22.68 10.62 14.02
C GLN A 204 22.53 11.22 15.43
N ASN A 205 22.06 12.47 15.54
CA ASN A 205 21.94 13.19 16.79
C ASN A 205 20.53 13.81 16.95
N ALA A 206 19.89 13.58 18.10
CA ALA A 206 18.57 14.12 18.44
C ALA A 206 18.52 15.66 18.40
N GLY A 207 19.64 16.36 18.67
CA GLY A 207 19.72 17.82 18.58
C GLY A 207 19.50 18.39 17.17
N GLU A 208 19.71 17.57 16.13
CA GLU A 208 19.51 17.98 14.72
C GLU A 208 18.08 17.71 14.22
N LEU A 209 17.31 16.88 14.92
CA LEU A 209 15.97 16.46 14.49
C LEU A 209 15.05 17.66 14.26
N LYS A 210 15.03 18.61 15.19
CA LYS A 210 14.20 19.82 15.09
C LYS A 210 14.58 20.68 13.88
N GLU A 211 15.88 20.90 13.65
CA GLU A 211 16.36 21.69 12.52
C GLU A 211 15.97 21.03 11.19
N LYS A 212 16.16 19.72 11.09
CA LYS A 212 15.82 18.95 9.88
C LYS A 212 14.31 18.92 9.63
N ILE A 213 13.49 18.73 10.66
CA ILE A 213 12.02 18.88 10.57
C ILE A 213 11.67 20.28 10.08
N THR A 214 12.24 21.33 10.67
CA THR A 214 11.96 22.72 10.27
C THR A 214 12.32 22.97 8.80
N ARG A 215 13.43 22.42 8.32
CA ARG A 215 13.85 22.49 6.92
C ARG A 215 12.84 21.82 5.99
N TYR A 216 12.39 20.61 6.32
CA TYR A 216 11.35 19.92 5.56
C TYR A 216 10.04 20.73 5.52
N LEU A 217 9.58 21.22 6.68
CA LEU A 217 8.36 22.00 6.77
C LEU A 217 8.41 23.27 5.91
N THR A 218 9.55 23.97 5.97
CA THR A 218 9.81 25.16 5.15
C THR A 218 9.75 24.85 3.67
N LYS A 219 10.36 23.73 3.23
CA LYS A 219 10.36 23.32 1.81
C LYS A 219 8.96 23.01 1.29
N ARG A 220 8.15 22.29 2.07
CA ARG A 220 6.74 22.03 1.70
C ARG A 220 5.93 23.32 1.64
N GLU A 221 6.10 24.24 2.59
CA GLU A 221 5.42 25.54 2.54
C GLU A 221 5.82 26.38 1.33
N GLU A 222 7.11 26.42 0.98
CA GLU A 222 7.61 27.09 -0.23
C GLU A 222 6.92 26.53 -1.48
N ARG A 223 6.85 25.19 -1.60
CA ARG A 223 6.18 24.50 -2.72
C ARG A 223 4.71 24.83 -2.79
N ILE A 224 3.99 24.75 -1.67
CA ILE A 224 2.56 25.06 -1.61
C ILE A 224 2.29 26.53 -1.97
N LYS A 225 3.10 27.47 -1.49
CA LYS A 225 3.00 28.91 -1.85
C LYS A 225 3.25 29.12 -3.34
N ALA A 226 4.25 28.46 -3.91
CA ALA A 226 4.56 28.52 -5.34
C ALA A 226 3.42 27.93 -6.19
N PHE A 227 2.88 26.77 -5.79
CA PHE A 227 1.74 26.13 -6.44
C PHE A 227 0.51 27.05 -6.41
N GLN A 228 0.20 27.65 -5.27
CA GLN A 228 -0.92 28.60 -5.13
C GLN A 228 -0.76 29.83 -6.02
N LYS A 229 0.45 30.38 -6.12
CA LYS A 229 0.74 31.51 -6.99
C LYS A 229 0.52 31.18 -8.46
N LYS A 230 0.80 29.94 -8.88
CA LYS A 230 0.72 29.50 -10.28
C LYS A 230 -0.67 28.98 -10.68
N TYR A 231 -1.32 28.23 -9.81
CA TYR A 231 -2.53 27.46 -10.12
C TYR A 231 -3.78 27.91 -9.35
N GLY A 232 -3.64 28.87 -8.43
CA GLY A 232 -4.74 29.45 -7.67
C GLY A 232 -5.16 28.64 -6.43
N SER A 233 -5.95 29.26 -5.56
CA SER A 233 -6.34 28.72 -4.25
C SER A 233 -7.16 27.43 -4.31
N HIS A 234 -8.01 27.28 -5.34
CA HIS A 234 -8.85 26.11 -5.50
C HIS A 234 -8.02 24.83 -5.71
N LYS A 235 -7.16 24.82 -6.75
CA LYS A 235 -6.25 23.70 -7.01
C LYS A 235 -5.28 23.46 -5.85
N THR A 236 -4.81 24.50 -5.15
CA THR A 236 -4.00 24.32 -3.94
C THR A 236 -4.75 23.61 -2.82
N SER A 237 -6.01 23.97 -2.59
CA SER A 237 -6.82 23.36 -1.54
C SER A 237 -7.07 21.89 -1.86
N LEU A 238 -7.38 21.60 -3.12
CA LEU A 238 -7.51 20.23 -3.63
C LEU A 238 -6.21 19.43 -3.49
N LEU A 239 -5.07 20.00 -3.89
CA LEU A 239 -3.76 19.36 -3.73
C LEU A 239 -3.51 18.98 -2.28
N LYS A 240 -3.72 19.90 -1.32
CA LYS A 240 -3.53 19.62 0.11
C LYS A 240 -4.40 18.46 0.60
N VAL A 241 -5.65 18.40 0.18
CA VAL A 241 -6.57 17.31 0.54
C VAL A 241 -6.06 15.97 -0.03
N LEU A 242 -5.61 15.96 -1.29
CA LEU A 242 -5.11 14.75 -1.95
C LEU A 242 -3.80 14.26 -1.34
N GLU A 243 -2.83 15.16 -1.13
CA GLU A 243 -1.57 14.83 -0.46
C GLU A 243 -1.85 14.25 0.93
N ASN A 244 -2.69 14.91 1.72
CA ASN A 244 -3.04 14.41 3.04
C ASN A 244 -3.75 13.05 3.00
N TYR A 245 -4.67 12.84 2.06
CA TYR A 245 -5.36 11.56 1.89
C TYR A 245 -4.37 10.44 1.62
N TYR A 246 -3.54 10.57 0.59
CA TYR A 246 -2.59 9.51 0.23
C TYR A 246 -1.51 9.31 1.29
N GLU A 247 -0.99 10.39 1.87
CA GLU A 247 -0.01 10.26 2.94
C GLU A 247 -0.62 9.55 4.17
N LYS A 248 -1.83 9.90 4.59
CA LYS A 248 -2.49 9.25 5.74
C LYS A 248 -2.89 7.82 5.46
N VAL A 249 -3.59 7.57 4.36
CA VAL A 249 -4.17 6.25 4.06
C VAL A 249 -3.09 5.28 3.61
N GLU A 250 -2.41 5.61 2.51
CA GLU A 250 -1.42 4.74 1.87
C GLU A 250 -0.06 4.81 2.58
N GLY A 251 0.33 5.98 3.07
CA GLY A 251 1.61 6.14 3.76
C GLY A 251 1.67 5.39 5.10
N THR A 252 0.56 5.30 5.85
CA THR A 252 0.51 4.46 7.07
C THR A 252 0.49 2.97 6.73
N ALA A 253 -0.11 2.58 5.60
CA ALA A 253 -0.07 1.20 5.10
C ALA A 253 1.35 0.81 4.68
N ARG A 254 2.06 1.68 3.94
CA ARG A 254 3.50 1.54 3.65
C ARG A 254 4.39 1.51 4.88
N TYR A 255 4.11 2.33 5.87
CA TYR A 255 4.79 2.26 7.18
C TYR A 255 4.60 0.87 7.81
N THR A 256 3.39 0.33 7.74
CA THR A 256 3.09 -1.01 8.27
C THR A 256 3.85 -2.09 7.51
N GLU A 257 3.97 -1.99 6.18
CA GLU A 257 4.81 -2.88 5.38
C GLU A 257 6.27 -2.83 5.82
N CYS A 258 6.86 -1.64 5.84
CA CYS A 258 8.26 -1.41 6.20
C CYS A 258 8.58 -1.98 7.59
N LYS A 259 7.74 -1.69 8.58
CA LYS A 259 7.92 -2.19 9.94
C LYS A 259 7.70 -3.71 10.03
N THR A 260 6.80 -4.26 9.22
CA THR A 260 6.58 -5.72 9.14
C THR A 260 7.79 -6.42 8.52
N ALA A 261 8.40 -5.88 7.46
CA ALA A 261 9.64 -6.40 6.89
C ALA A 261 10.74 -6.48 7.96
N LYS A 262 10.87 -5.44 8.79
CA LYS A 262 11.79 -5.43 9.93
C LYS A 262 11.46 -6.51 10.97
N LEU A 263 10.18 -6.71 11.31
CA LEU A 263 9.76 -7.78 12.24
C LEU A 263 10.02 -9.18 11.69
N LEU A 264 9.90 -9.37 10.38
CA LEU A 264 10.23 -10.62 9.68
C LEU A 264 11.73 -10.92 9.66
N GLY A 265 12.57 -9.97 10.09
CA GLY A 265 14.03 -10.08 10.01
C GLY A 265 14.58 -9.93 8.58
N ASP A 266 13.77 -9.44 7.65
CA ASP A 266 14.15 -9.22 6.25
C ASP A 266 14.84 -7.86 6.12
N VAL A 267 16.15 -7.86 6.37
CA VAL A 267 16.96 -6.63 6.36
C VAL A 267 16.99 -6.01 4.97
N ASP A 268 17.07 -6.82 3.92
CA ASP A 268 17.16 -6.33 2.54
C ASP A 268 15.85 -5.65 2.14
N LEU A 269 14.70 -6.31 2.34
CA LEU A 269 13.39 -5.71 2.05
C LEU A 269 13.14 -4.45 2.89
N TYR A 270 13.51 -4.45 4.17
CA TYR A 270 13.42 -3.25 5.00
C TYR A 270 14.27 -2.10 4.42
N GLN A 271 15.50 -2.38 3.99
CA GLN A 271 16.37 -1.37 3.39
C GLN A 271 15.83 -0.90 2.03
N GLU A 272 15.22 -1.76 1.23
CA GLU A 272 14.55 -1.36 -0.02
C GLU A 272 13.49 -0.29 0.24
N TYR A 273 12.64 -0.45 1.26
CA TYR A 273 11.68 0.60 1.65
C TYR A 273 12.36 1.91 2.01
N ILE A 274 13.44 1.88 2.81
CA ILE A 274 14.15 3.10 3.22
C ILE A 274 14.84 3.76 2.02
N GLN A 275 15.47 2.98 1.14
CA GLN A 275 16.15 3.49 -0.05
C GLN A 275 15.16 4.01 -1.10
N SER A 276 13.96 3.44 -1.17
CA SER A 276 12.90 3.88 -2.07
C SER A 276 12.54 5.36 -1.87
N LEU A 277 12.74 5.90 -0.66
CA LEU A 277 12.52 7.31 -0.37
C LEU A 277 13.45 8.24 -1.16
N GLN A 278 14.61 7.76 -1.61
CA GLN A 278 15.57 8.57 -2.37
C GLN A 278 15.26 8.59 -3.87
N VAL A 279 14.37 7.71 -4.35
CA VAL A 279 14.04 7.58 -5.76
C VAL A 279 12.98 8.61 -6.15
N ARG A 280 13.28 9.40 -7.18
CA ARG A 280 12.30 10.32 -7.78
C ARG A 280 11.22 9.49 -8.50
N MET A 281 9.96 9.74 -8.17
CA MET A 281 8.81 9.07 -8.76
C MET A 281 7.72 10.04 -9.17
N ASP A 282 7.01 9.66 -10.23
CA ASP A 282 5.76 10.27 -10.66
C ASP A 282 4.56 9.46 -10.14
N GLY A 283 3.35 9.99 -10.27
CA GLY A 283 2.13 9.34 -9.80
C GLY A 283 1.94 9.44 -8.28
N ASN A 284 1.01 8.65 -7.74
CA ASN A 284 0.59 8.77 -6.34
C ASN A 284 1.59 8.16 -5.34
N GLU A 285 2.39 7.19 -5.77
CA GLU A 285 3.37 6.46 -4.95
C GLU A 285 4.34 7.40 -4.20
N LYS A 286 4.66 8.57 -4.78
CA LYS A 286 5.49 9.59 -4.12
C LYS A 286 4.91 10.06 -2.77
N TYR A 287 3.58 10.10 -2.64
CA TYR A 287 2.88 10.46 -1.41
C TYR A 287 2.83 9.30 -0.41
N TYR A 288 2.87 8.07 -0.89
CA TYR A 288 2.83 6.88 -0.03
C TYR A 288 4.16 6.79 0.71
N ARG A 289 5.25 7.05 -0.04
CA ARG A 289 6.62 7.15 0.46
C ARG A 289 6.82 8.30 1.44
N SER A 290 6.34 9.51 1.11
CA SER A 290 6.43 10.64 2.04
C SER A 290 5.62 10.37 3.32
N GLY A 291 4.42 9.81 3.20
CA GLY A 291 3.60 9.44 4.35
C GLY A 291 4.27 8.38 5.24
N MET A 292 4.88 7.35 4.63
CA MET A 292 5.69 6.35 5.35
C MET A 292 6.84 7.00 6.11
N ALA A 293 7.60 7.88 5.45
CA ALA A 293 8.73 8.57 6.06
C ALA A 293 8.29 9.45 7.24
N ILE A 294 7.17 10.18 7.12
CA ILE A 294 6.61 10.97 8.22
C ILE A 294 6.24 10.05 9.41
N CYS A 295 5.64 8.89 9.16
CA CYS A 295 5.33 7.91 10.21
C CYS A 295 6.59 7.40 10.94
N LEU A 296 7.67 7.14 10.20
CA LEU A 296 8.97 6.76 10.79
C LEU A 296 9.55 7.90 11.64
N ILE A 297 9.40 9.16 11.23
CA ILE A 297 9.82 10.31 12.03
C ILE A 297 8.98 10.41 13.31
N PHE A 298 7.67 10.18 13.24
CA PHE A 298 6.82 10.20 14.43
C PHE A 298 7.21 9.14 15.47
N ASP A 299 7.68 7.96 15.04
CA ASP A 299 8.21 6.93 15.94
C ASP A 299 9.43 7.45 16.73
N GLU A 300 10.34 8.17 16.07
CA GLU A 300 11.53 8.74 16.69
C GLU A 300 11.20 9.82 17.72
N MET A 301 10.10 10.54 17.52
CA MET A 301 9.64 11.58 18.46
C MET A 301 8.94 11.00 19.69
N ASN A 302 8.75 9.66 19.76
CA ASN A 302 8.07 8.93 20.85
C ASN A 302 6.74 9.59 21.29
N THR A 303 5.91 9.91 20.31
CA THR A 303 4.59 10.51 20.53
C THR A 303 3.49 9.45 20.40
N ALA A 304 2.37 9.61 21.10
CA ALA A 304 1.17 8.78 20.93
C ALA A 304 0.43 9.11 19.60
N TRP A 305 1.19 9.24 18.50
CA TRP A 305 0.70 9.75 17.22
C TRP A 305 -0.29 8.80 16.53
N LYS A 306 -0.13 7.48 16.73
CA LYS A 306 -0.99 6.44 16.11
C LYS A 306 -2.45 6.54 16.56
N GLU A 307 -2.70 7.02 17.78
CA GLU A 307 -4.04 7.26 18.31
C GLU A 307 -4.70 8.52 17.70
N LYS A 308 -3.88 9.46 17.20
CA LYS A 308 -4.32 10.78 16.73
C LYS A 308 -4.47 10.87 15.21
N VAL A 309 -3.61 10.19 14.46
CA VAL A 309 -3.48 10.39 13.00
C VAL A 309 -4.78 10.16 12.21
N PHE A 310 -5.63 9.23 12.64
CA PHE A 310 -6.92 8.94 12.02
C PHE A 310 -8.13 9.55 12.76
N SER A 311 -7.97 9.90 14.04
CA SER A 311 -9.05 10.43 14.86
C SER A 311 -9.19 11.95 14.77
N THR A 312 -8.25 12.63 14.11
CA THR A 312 -8.25 14.08 13.97
C THR A 312 -8.17 14.55 12.51
N PRO A 313 -8.77 15.70 12.17
CA PRO A 313 -8.77 16.22 10.80
C PRO A 313 -7.41 16.79 10.37
N GLU A 314 -6.52 17.12 11.32
CA GLU A 314 -5.19 17.66 11.00
C GLU A 314 -4.42 16.74 10.07
N SER A 315 -3.80 17.34 9.06
CA SER A 315 -2.92 16.60 8.15
C SER A 315 -1.67 16.07 8.86
N MET A 316 -1.04 15.04 8.28
CA MET A 316 0.24 14.57 8.85
C MET A 316 1.32 15.66 8.86
N PHE A 317 1.29 16.56 7.87
CA PHE A 317 2.12 17.76 7.86
C PHE A 317 1.86 18.67 9.07
N GLU A 318 0.59 18.96 9.38
CA GLU A 318 0.22 19.80 10.54
C GLU A 318 0.56 19.13 11.87
N LEU A 319 0.36 17.80 11.97
CA LEU A 319 0.77 17.01 13.13
C LEU A 319 2.29 17.06 13.34
N LEU A 320 3.08 16.90 12.26
CA LEU A 320 4.54 17.01 12.32
C LEU A 320 4.98 18.42 12.70
N ALA A 321 4.34 19.46 12.15
CA ALA A 321 4.62 20.84 12.52
C ALA A 321 4.32 21.12 14.00
N LYS A 322 3.26 20.51 14.56
CA LYS A 322 2.92 20.62 15.98
C LYS A 322 3.96 19.93 16.85
N TYR A 323 4.25 18.65 16.59
CA TYR A 323 5.24 17.91 17.37
C TYR A 323 6.65 18.51 17.25
N GLY A 324 7.02 19.02 16.08
CA GLY A 324 8.33 19.66 15.88
C GLY A 324 8.52 20.93 16.72
N ARG A 325 7.43 21.67 17.01
CA ARG A 325 7.47 22.81 17.94
C ARG A 325 7.58 22.37 19.40
N ASP A 326 6.97 21.24 19.74
CA ASP A 326 6.93 20.72 21.11
C ASP A 326 8.28 20.11 21.56
N LEU A 327 9.25 19.92 20.63
CA LEU A 327 10.62 19.48 20.96
C LEU A 327 11.43 20.50 21.80
N ASP A 328 10.93 21.73 21.98
CA ASP A 328 11.54 22.78 22.84
C ASP A 328 11.08 22.72 24.31
N GLY A 329 10.16 21.81 24.65
CA GLY A 329 9.50 21.71 25.96
C GLY A 329 10.25 20.89 27.00
#